data_AF-A0A2V9QDE6-F1
#
_entry.id   AF-A0A2V9QDE6-F1
#
_cell.length_a   1.000
_cell.length_b   1.000
_cell.length_c   1.000
_cell.angle_alpha   90.00
_cell.angle_beta   90.00
_cell.angle_gamma   90.00
#
_symmetry.space_group_name_H-M   'P 1'
#
loop_
_entity.id
_entity.type
_entity.pdbx_description
1 polymer ?
#
loop_
_entity_poly.entity_id
_entity_poly.type
_entity_poly.pdbx_seq_one_letter_code
_entity_poly.pdbx_strand_id
1 'polypeptide(L)'
;MPNVACSSVQFALTVPTIRDRVVQTAAKLLLEPIFEADFDPNTYGYRPKRSAQGAIQKVHKLVCEGYTDVVDADLSKYFDTIPHSEL
;
A
#
# COMPACT_ATOMS: atom_id res chain seq x y z
N MET A 1 6.72 36.53 -9.92
CA MET A 1 5.86 35.32 -9.93
C MET A 1 6.80 34.12 -9.96
N PRO A 2 6.99 33.37 -8.86
CA PRO A 2 7.91 32.23 -8.88
C PRO A 2 7.26 31.05 -9.62
N ASN A 3 8.05 30.46 -10.49
CA ASN A 3 7.73 29.32 -11.35
C ASN A 3 7.64 28.04 -10.50
N VAL A 4 6.45 27.47 -10.35
CA VAL A 4 6.27 26.16 -9.73
C VAL A 4 6.69 25.12 -10.75
N ALA A 5 7.96 24.71 -10.69
CA ALA A 5 8.42 23.53 -11.39
C ALA A 5 7.70 22.32 -10.80
N CYS A 6 6.70 21.80 -11.52
CA CYS A 6 6.17 20.46 -11.29
C CYS A 6 7.31 19.49 -11.62
N SER A 7 8.11 19.14 -10.62
CA SER A 7 9.09 18.07 -10.73
C SER A 7 8.30 16.78 -10.97
N SER A 8 8.25 16.35 -12.23
CA SER A 8 7.67 15.09 -12.67
C SER A 8 8.26 13.96 -11.83
N VAL A 9 7.46 13.41 -10.91
CA VAL A 9 7.84 12.24 -10.12
C VAL A 9 7.97 11.08 -11.10
N GLN A 10 9.20 10.67 -11.40
CA GLN A 10 9.48 9.49 -12.21
C GLN A 10 9.46 8.25 -11.33
N PHE A 11 8.45 7.40 -11.52
CA PHE A 11 8.41 6.07 -10.93
C PHE A 11 9.11 5.09 -11.87
N ALA A 12 10.23 4.50 -11.42
CA ALA A 12 10.85 3.39 -12.14
C ALA A 12 9.98 2.14 -11.97
N LEU A 13 9.29 1.73 -13.02
CA LEU A 13 8.44 0.53 -13.00
C LEU A 13 9.20 -0.67 -13.57
N THR A 14 9.68 -1.56 -12.69
CA THR A 14 10.25 -2.83 -13.12
C THR A 14 9.13 -3.79 -13.50
N VAL A 15 8.96 -4.08 -14.79
CA VAL A 15 7.96 -5.04 -15.27
C VAL A 15 8.60 -6.43 -15.40
N PRO A 16 8.21 -7.42 -14.56
CA PRO A 16 8.74 -8.77 -14.64
C PRO A 16 8.26 -9.52 -15.89
N THR A 17 9.00 -10.55 -16.31
CA THR A 17 8.61 -11.38 -17.46
C THR A 17 7.30 -12.12 -17.19
N ILE A 18 6.59 -12.54 -18.24
CA ILE A 18 5.31 -13.25 -18.09
C ILE A 18 5.48 -14.51 -17.23
N ARG A 19 6.59 -15.24 -17.40
CA ARG A 19 6.89 -16.44 -16.61
C ARG A 19 6.99 -16.11 -15.12
N ASP A 20 7.73 -15.05 -14.79
CA ASP A 20 7.91 -14.64 -13.40
C ASP A 20 6.59 -14.19 -12.79
N ARG A 21 5.76 -13.47 -13.55
CA ARG A 21 4.41 -13.06 -13.10
C ARG A 21 3.52 -14.26 -12.78
N VAL A 22 3.58 -15.33 -13.57
CA VAL A 22 2.81 -16.56 -13.31
C VAL A 22 3.27 -17.20 -12.00
N VAL A 23 4.58 -17.34 -11.80
CA VAL A 23 5.14 -17.96 -10.57
C VAL A 23 4.82 -17.09 -9.34
N GLN A 24 5.01 -15.78 -9.43
CA GLN A 24 4.67 -14.84 -8.35
C GLN A 24 3.16 -14.87 -8.03
N THR A 25 2.30 -14.98 -9.05
CA THR A 25 0.85 -15.08 -8.84
C THR A 25 0.48 -16.40 -8.15
N ALA A 26 1.12 -17.51 -8.54
CA ALA A 26 0.91 -18.80 -7.90
C ALA A 26 1.33 -18.78 -6.42
N ALA A 27 2.48 -18.19 -6.11
CA ALA A 27 2.92 -17.99 -4.72
C ALA A 27 1.94 -17.11 -3.93
N LYS A 28 1.49 -16.00 -4.54
CA LYS A 28 0.51 -15.09 -3.94
C LYS A 28 -0.78 -15.83 -3.54
N LEU A 29 -1.32 -16.70 -4.38
CA LEU A 29 -2.58 -17.42 -4.09
C LEU A 29 -2.49 -18.30 -2.84
N LEU A 30 -1.29 -18.81 -2.50
CA LEU A 30 -1.07 -19.63 -1.31
C LEU A 30 -0.79 -18.78 -0.08
N LEU A 31 -0.02 -17.69 -0.23
CA LEU A 31 0.37 -16.82 0.88
C LEU A 31 -0.74 -15.87 1.31
N GLU A 32 -1.56 -15.38 0.36
CA GLU A 32 -2.65 -14.43 0.63
C GLU A 32 -3.61 -14.90 1.73
N PRO A 33 -4.18 -16.13 1.72
CA PRO A 33 -5.10 -16.55 2.78
C PRO A 33 -4.44 -16.68 4.16
N ILE A 34 -3.14 -16.96 4.22
CA ILE A 34 -2.38 -17.07 5.48
C ILE A 34 -2.25 -15.68 6.10
N PHE A 35 -1.73 -14.71 5.34
CA PHE A 35 -1.56 -13.34 5.83
C PHE A 35 -2.89 -12.61 6.03
N GLU A 36 -3.92 -12.91 5.25
CA GLU A 36 -5.27 -12.34 5.43
C GLU A 36 -5.88 -12.67 6.80
N ALA A 37 -5.54 -13.82 7.39
CA ALA A 37 -5.99 -14.19 8.73
C ALA A 37 -5.38 -13.29 9.82
N ASP A 38 -4.16 -12.82 9.61
CA ASP A 38 -3.38 -12.06 10.59
C ASP A 38 -3.44 -10.53 10.39
N PHE A 39 -3.89 -10.06 9.22
CA PHE A 39 -3.91 -8.62 8.92
C PHE A 39 -4.91 -7.82 9.75
N ASP A 40 -4.46 -6.64 10.22
CA ASP A 40 -5.31 -5.69 10.94
C ASP A 40 -6.53 -5.26 10.08
N PRO A 41 -7.73 -5.15 10.66
CA PRO A 41 -8.95 -4.76 9.95
C PRO A 41 -8.92 -3.34 9.35
N ASN A 42 -8.03 -2.46 9.81
CA ASN A 42 -7.81 -1.11 9.29
C ASN A 42 -6.73 -1.06 8.19
N THR A 43 -6.19 -2.21 7.77
CA THR A 43 -5.31 -2.28 6.61
C THR A 43 -6.14 -2.44 5.33
N TYR A 44 -6.06 -1.46 4.42
CA TYR A 44 -6.88 -1.42 3.20
C TYR A 44 -6.12 -1.57 1.89
N GLY A 45 -4.79 -1.40 1.89
CA GLY A 45 -3.95 -1.46 0.69
C GLY A 45 -3.71 -2.88 0.21
N TYR A 46 -3.76 -3.11 -1.11
CA TYR A 46 -3.37 -4.37 -1.78
C TYR A 46 -4.06 -5.67 -1.30
N ARG A 47 -5.20 -5.56 -0.60
CA ARG A 47 -5.94 -6.70 -0.05
C ARG A 47 -7.20 -7.03 -0.85
N PRO A 48 -7.60 -8.30 -0.95
CA PRO A 48 -8.87 -8.69 -1.55
C PRO A 48 -10.05 -8.07 -0.79
N LYS A 49 -11.06 -7.57 -1.52
CA LYS A 49 -12.29 -6.96 -0.97
C LYS A 49 -12.08 -5.72 -0.09
N ARG A 50 -10.89 -5.13 -0.07
CA ARG A 50 -10.60 -3.83 0.56
C ARG A 50 -10.26 -2.81 -0.52
N SER A 51 -10.62 -1.54 -0.29
CA SER A 51 -10.40 -0.46 -1.25
C SER A 51 -10.02 0.83 -0.53
N ALA A 52 -9.37 1.74 -1.27
CA ALA A 52 -9.07 3.08 -0.78
C ALA A 52 -10.33 3.84 -0.34
N GLN A 53 -11.46 3.63 -1.02
CA GLN A 53 -12.75 4.22 -0.62
C GLN A 53 -13.20 3.71 0.75
N GLY A 54 -12.99 2.43 1.06
CA GLY A 54 -13.29 1.88 2.39
C GLY A 54 -12.44 2.53 3.49
N ALA A 55 -11.18 2.86 3.20
CA ALA A 55 -10.32 3.60 4.12
C ALA A 55 -10.85 5.01 4.37
N ILE A 56 -11.22 5.73 3.32
CA ILE A 56 -11.79 7.10 3.41
C ILE A 56 -13.08 7.09 4.23
N GLN A 57 -13.97 6.13 3.99
CA GLN A 57 -15.22 6.00 4.76
C GLN A 57 -14.95 5.78 6.26
N LYS A 58 -13.94 4.96 6.59
CA LYS A 58 -13.54 4.72 7.97
C LYS A 58 -12.98 5.99 8.63
N VAL A 59 -12.10 6.72 7.95
CA VAL A 59 -11.55 7.99 8.43
C VAL A 59 -12.67 9.02 8.62
N HIS A 60 -13.56 9.17 7.64
CA HIS A 60 -14.71 10.08 7.74
C HIS A 60 -15.58 9.78 8.97
N LYS A 61 -15.85 8.50 9.23
CA LYS A 61 -16.59 8.08 10.43
C LYS A 61 -15.88 8.50 11.72
N LEU A 62 -14.57 8.30 11.82
CA LEU A 62 -13.77 8.70 13.00
C LEU A 62 -13.79 10.22 13.21
N VAL A 63 -13.69 10.99 12.13
CA VAL A 63 -13.79 12.45 12.19
C VAL A 63 -15.17 12.89 12.70
N CYS A 64 -16.25 12.26 12.23
CA CYS A 64 -17.60 12.54 12.73
C CYS A 64 -17.80 12.14 14.21
N GLU A 65 -17.05 11.15 14.71
CA GLU A 65 -17.05 10.72 16.11
C GLU A 65 -16.22 11.66 17.02
N GLY A 66 -15.52 12.65 16.46
CA GLY A 66 -14.78 13.67 17.20
C GLY A 66 -13.27 13.51 17.18
N TYR A 67 -12.72 12.54 16.44
CA TYR A 67 -11.27 12.39 16.25
C TYR A 67 -10.79 13.31 15.13
N THR A 68 -10.36 14.53 15.49
CA THR A 68 -9.98 15.56 14.52
C THR A 68 -8.47 15.68 14.27
N ASP A 69 -7.65 15.06 15.12
CA ASP A 69 -6.20 15.09 14.98
C ASP A 69 -5.74 13.93 14.09
N VAL A 70 -4.96 14.26 13.05
CA VAL A 70 -4.43 13.30 12.08
C VAL A 70 -2.91 13.33 12.11
N VAL A 71 -2.30 12.15 12.28
CA VAL A 71 -0.86 11.95 12.13
C VAL A 71 -0.62 11.36 10.75
N ASP A 72 0.00 12.16 9.87
CA ASP A 72 0.40 11.72 8.54
C ASP A 72 1.83 11.16 8.59
N ALA A 73 1.99 9.92 8.12
CA ALA A 73 3.26 9.22 8.12
C ALA A 73 3.42 8.48 6.79
N ASP A 74 4.48 8.80 6.05
CA ASP A 74 4.81 8.18 4.76
C ASP A 74 6.24 7.63 4.78
N LEU A 75 6.44 6.48 4.12
CA LEU A 75 7.73 5.81 4.02
C LEU A 75 8.35 6.07 2.64
N SER A 76 9.45 6.82 2.60
CA SER A 76 10.18 7.04 1.35
C SER A 76 10.87 5.76 0.87
N LYS A 77 10.74 5.42 -0.42
CA LYS A 77 11.45 4.30 -1.07
C LYS A 77 11.26 2.96 -0.35
N TYR A 78 10.02 2.65 0.02
CA TYR A 78 9.65 1.44 0.76
C TYR A 78 10.31 0.17 0.19
N PHE A 79 10.17 -0.10 -1.11
CA PHE A 79 10.69 -1.33 -1.73
C PHE A 79 12.22 -1.38 -1.86
N ASP A 80 12.91 -0.24 -1.90
CA ASP A 80 14.38 -0.20 -2.05
C ASP A 80 15.11 -0.39 -0.71
N THR A 81 14.40 -0.18 0.42
CA THR A 81 14.99 -0.09 1.76
C THR A 81 14.70 -1.30 2.65
N ILE A 82 14.00 -2.32 2.13
CA ILE A 82 13.65 -3.49 2.93
C ILE A 82 14.91 -4.33 3.21
N PRO A 83 15.27 -4.57 4.49
CA PRO A 83 16.40 -5.43 4.83
C PRO A 83 16.06 -6.89 4.48
N HIS A 84 16.73 -7.42 3.46
CA HIS A 84 16.46 -8.78 2.94
C HIS A 84 16.90 -9.90 3.90
N SER A 85 17.71 -9.58 4.91
CA SER A 85 18.16 -10.51 5.95
C SER A 85 17.13 -10.76 7.05
N GLU A 86 16.12 -9.90 7.17
CA GLU A 86 15.13 -9.91 8.25
C GLU A 86 13.72 -10.31 7.78
N LEU A 87 13.61 -10.67 6.49
CA LEU A 87 12.38 -11.09 5.79
C LEU A 87 12.13 -12.60 5.89
#